data_AF-C7REE2-F1
#
_entry.id   AF-C7REE2-F1
#
_cell.length_a   1.000
_cell.length_b   1.000
_cell.length_c   1.000
_cell.angle_alpha   90.00
_cell.angle_beta   90.00
_cell.angle_gamma   90.00
#
_symmetry.space_group_name_H-M   'P 1'
#
loop_
_entity.id
_entity.type
_entity.pdbx_description
1 polymer ?
#
loop_
_entity_poly.entity_id
_entity_poly.type
_entity_poly.pdbx_seq_one_letter_code
_entity_poly.pdbx_strand_id
1 'polypeptide(L)'
;MIDKYINHIRGIVKFDGVDPDELEIMVKDNKIIFLYESHFSLISMSLLNFLGKEGIKFDFVLGANSEEDFAKDKINSIQITVNIGELSKMNNYLIDFKDLD
;
A
#
# COMPACT_ATOMS: atom_id res chain seq x y z
N MET A 1 3.15 9.63 -15.04
CA MET A 1 3.26 8.15 -15.08
C MET A 1 3.01 7.55 -13.70
N ILE A 2 3.59 8.15 -12.65
CA ILE A 2 3.39 7.69 -11.26
C ILE A 2 1.98 7.94 -10.73
N ASP A 3 1.35 9.06 -11.12
CA ASP A 3 0.00 9.44 -10.68
C ASP A 3 -1.06 8.41 -11.08
N LYS A 4 -0.85 7.74 -12.22
CA LYS A 4 -1.68 6.62 -12.67
C LYS A 4 -1.66 5.48 -11.64
N TYR A 5 -0.48 5.08 -11.18
CA TYR A 5 -0.33 4.01 -10.20
C TYR A 5 -0.87 4.39 -8.83
N ILE A 6 -0.64 5.64 -8.40
CA ILE A 6 -1.19 6.19 -7.16
C ILE A 6 -2.72 6.17 -7.19
N ASN A 7 -3.33 6.61 -8.30
CA ASN A 7 -4.78 6.60 -8.46
C ASN A 7 -5.36 5.18 -8.44
N HIS A 8 -4.66 4.19 -9.00
CA HIS A 8 -5.13 2.81 -8.91
C HIS A 8 -5.07 2.24 -7.51
N ILE A 9 -4.01 2.54 -6.75
CA ILE A 9 -3.90 2.09 -5.37
C ILE A 9 -5.02 2.72 -4.53
N ARG A 10 -5.29 4.02 -4.72
CA ARG A 10 -6.45 4.68 -4.11
C ARG A 10 -7.78 4.04 -4.53
N GLY A 11 -7.90 3.64 -5.79
CA GLY A 11 -9.06 2.93 -6.31
C GLY A 11 -9.29 1.56 -5.65
N ILE A 12 -8.24 0.76 -5.50
CA ILE A 12 -8.28 -0.54 -4.81
C ILE A 12 -8.70 -0.37 -3.35
N VAL A 13 -8.07 0.57 -2.66
CA VAL A 13 -8.40 0.89 -1.27
C VAL A 13 -9.87 1.29 -1.13
N LYS A 14 -10.35 2.19 -2.01
CA LYS A 14 -11.75 2.62 -2.03
C LYS A 14 -12.73 1.47 -2.33
N PHE A 15 -12.38 0.57 -3.24
CA PHE A 15 -13.20 -0.60 -3.58
C PHE A 15 -13.41 -1.51 -2.35
N ASP A 16 -12.40 -1.64 -1.51
CA ASP A 16 -12.46 -2.43 -0.27
C ASP A 16 -13.17 -1.69 0.90
N GLY A 17 -13.86 -0.58 0.62
CA GLY A 17 -14.69 0.14 1.59
C GLY A 17 -13.91 1.05 2.53
N VAL A 18 -12.66 1.38 2.18
CA VAL A 18 -11.77 2.21 2.98
C VAL A 18 -11.73 3.63 2.41
N ASP A 19 -11.61 4.63 3.29
CA ASP A 19 -11.32 6.00 2.87
C ASP A 19 -9.86 6.11 2.33
N PRO A 20 -9.65 6.38 1.03
CA PRO A 20 -8.32 6.50 0.45
C PRO A 20 -7.51 7.69 1.00
N ASP A 21 -8.15 8.63 1.71
CA ASP A 21 -7.46 9.76 2.34
C ASP A 21 -6.78 9.38 3.67
N GLU A 22 -7.11 8.22 4.26
CA GLU A 22 -6.38 7.65 5.40
C GLU A 22 -5.00 7.08 5.01
N LEU A 23 -4.74 6.94 3.70
CA LEU A 23 -3.49 6.47 3.16
C LEU A 23 -2.62 7.66 2.74
N GLU A 24 -1.57 7.93 3.50
CA GLU A 24 -0.56 8.89 3.10
C GLU A 24 0.38 8.24 2.07
N ILE A 25 0.52 8.90 0.92
CA ILE A 25 1.37 8.43 -0.19
C ILE A 25 2.44 9.47 -0.45
N MET A 26 3.70 9.09 -0.25
CA MET A 26 4.86 9.91 -0.55
C MET A 26 5.68 9.33 -1.70
N VAL A 27 6.22 10.19 -2.54
CA VAL A 27 7.15 9.80 -3.61
C VAL A 27 8.51 10.42 -3.31
N LYS A 28 9.53 9.58 -3.12
CA LYS A 28 10.88 10.02 -2.74
C LYS A 28 11.93 9.04 -3.25
N ASP A 29 13.06 9.54 -3.76
CA ASP A 29 14.25 8.75 -4.12
C ASP A 29 13.94 7.47 -4.92
N ASN A 30 13.16 7.62 -5.99
CA ASN A 30 12.70 6.54 -6.87
C ASN A 30 11.81 5.46 -6.20
N LYS A 31 11.19 5.80 -5.07
CA LYS A 31 10.31 4.95 -4.29
C LYS A 31 8.96 5.64 -4.07
N ILE A 32 7.92 4.82 -3.95
CA ILE A 32 6.64 5.21 -3.37
C ILE A 32 6.57 4.62 -1.97
N ILE A 33 6.17 5.45 -1.01
CA ILE A 33 6.03 5.09 0.39
C ILE A 33 4.56 5.28 0.75
N PHE A 34 3.97 4.23 1.28
CA PHE A 34 2.61 4.21 1.81
C PHE A 34 2.71 4.18 3.33
N LEU A 35 2.18 5.21 3.99
CA LEU A 35 2.13 5.31 5.45
C LEU A 35 0.68 5.15 5.95
N TYR A 36 0.56 4.42 7.05
CA TYR A 36 -0.69 4.24 7.78
C TYR A 36 -0.44 4.52 9.26
N GLU A 37 -1.18 5.48 9.83
CA GLU A 37 -1.13 5.83 11.26
C GLU A 37 -2.32 5.24 12.06
N SER A 38 -2.80 4.06 11.67
CA SER A 38 -3.92 3.38 12.32
C SER A 38 -3.57 1.93 12.63
N HIS A 39 -4.18 1.39 13.69
CA HIS A 39 -4.07 -0.03 14.05
C HIS A 39 -4.19 -0.90 12.81
N PHE A 40 -3.28 -1.86 12.65
CA PHE A 40 -3.15 -2.80 11.51
C PHE A 40 -4.45 -2.94 10.71
N SER A 41 -4.66 -2.02 9.76
CA SER A 41 -5.99 -1.74 9.24
C SER A 41 -6.28 -2.65 8.06
N LEU A 42 -7.56 -2.88 7.75
CA LEU A 42 -7.98 -3.64 6.55
C LEU A 42 -7.28 -3.12 5.28
N ILE A 43 -6.98 -1.82 5.25
CA ILE A 43 -6.26 -1.13 4.17
C ILE A 43 -4.88 -1.74 3.92
N SER A 44 -4.13 -1.98 5.00
CA SER A 44 -2.79 -2.54 4.91
C SER A 44 -2.81 -3.96 4.35
N MET A 45 -3.79 -4.77 4.73
CA MET A 45 -3.96 -6.14 4.23
C MET A 45 -4.35 -6.19 2.76
N SER A 46 -5.28 -5.34 2.32
CA SER A 46 -5.68 -5.24 0.92
C SER A 46 -4.52 -4.83 0.02
N LEU A 47 -3.78 -3.80 0.41
CA LEU A 47 -2.61 -3.35 -0.35
C LEU A 47 -1.53 -4.44 -0.39
N LEU A 48 -1.20 -5.07 0.75
CA LEU A 48 -0.22 -6.16 0.80
C LEU A 48 -0.62 -7.35 -0.09
N ASN A 49 -1.90 -7.74 -0.04
CA ASN A 49 -2.43 -8.82 -0.89
C ASN A 49 -2.32 -8.47 -2.37
N PHE A 50 -2.69 -7.26 -2.75
CA PHE A 50 -2.54 -6.78 -4.13
C PHE A 50 -1.08 -6.82 -4.58
N LEU A 51 -0.16 -6.21 -3.81
CA LEU A 51 1.26 -6.16 -4.14
C LEU A 51 1.85 -7.59 -4.24
N GLY A 52 1.46 -8.48 -3.34
CA GLY A 52 1.86 -9.89 -3.35
C GLY A 52 1.35 -10.64 -4.58
N LYS A 53 0.07 -10.48 -4.93
CA LYS A 53 -0.56 -11.11 -6.11
C LYS A 53 0.11 -10.67 -7.42
N GLU A 54 0.48 -9.40 -7.52
CA GLU A 54 1.17 -8.83 -8.69
C GLU A 54 2.67 -9.15 -8.73
N GLY A 55 3.21 -9.85 -7.72
CA GLY A 55 4.63 -10.16 -7.62
C GLY A 55 5.50 -8.90 -7.54
N ILE A 56 4.96 -7.83 -6.95
CA ILE A 56 5.65 -6.56 -6.72
C ILE A 56 6.55 -6.73 -5.50
N LYS A 57 7.83 -6.39 -5.65
CA LYS A 57 8.76 -6.35 -4.51
C LYS A 57 8.53 -5.08 -3.71
N PHE A 58 8.42 -5.22 -2.40
CA PHE A 58 8.24 -4.12 -1.47
C PHE A 58 9.01 -4.37 -0.16
N ASP A 59 9.40 -3.28 0.49
CA ASP A 59 9.87 -3.30 1.88
C ASP A 59 8.67 -3.04 2.79
N PHE A 60 8.61 -3.76 3.90
CA PHE A 60 7.54 -3.66 4.90
C PHE A 60 8.16 -3.35 6.27
N VAL A 61 7.69 -2.27 6.90
CA VAL A 61 8.14 -1.83 8.21
C VAL A 61 6.93 -1.62 9.11
N LEU A 62 7.05 -2.08 10.35
CA LEU A 62 6.07 -1.90 11.41
C LEU A 62 6.61 -0.90 12.44
N GLY A 63 5.76 0.01 12.87
CA GLY A 63 6.05 0.98 13.92
C GLY A 63 5.27 0.69 15.20
N ALA A 64 5.93 0.97 16.32
CA ALA A 64 5.35 1.00 17.66
C ALA A 64 6.00 2.13 18.46
N ASN A 65 5.34 2.62 19.49
CA ASN A 65 5.87 3.68 20.35
C ASN A 65 7.05 3.23 21.22
N SER A 66 7.17 1.93 21.48
CA SER A 66 8.20 1.33 22.32
C SER A 66 8.45 -0.14 21.95
N GLU A 67 9.58 -0.71 22.37
CA GLU A 67 9.86 -2.15 22.21
C GLU A 67 8.85 -3.02 22.98
N GLU A 68 8.38 -2.56 24.15
CA GLU A 68 7.38 -3.28 24.94
C GLU A 68 6.03 -3.33 24.24
N ASP A 69 5.61 -2.23 23.60
CA ASP A 69 4.39 -2.19 22.78
C ASP A 69 4.52 -3.13 21.57
N PHE A 70 5.68 -3.13 20.92
CA PHE A 70 5.94 -4.06 19.81
C PHE A 70 5.84 -5.52 20.26
N ALA A 71 6.45 -5.87 21.38
CA ALA A 71 6.38 -7.23 21.95
C ALA A 71 4.97 -7.66 22.39
N LYS A 72 4.06 -6.70 22.56
CA LYS A 72 2.63 -6.91 22.91
C LYS A 72 1.71 -6.74 21.70
N ASP A 73 2.26 -6.75 20.47
CA ASP A 73 1.53 -6.58 19.22
C ASP A 73 0.73 -5.26 19.12
N LYS A 74 1.13 -4.24 19.88
CA LYS A 74 0.53 -2.90 19.84
C LYS A 74 1.17 -2.05 18.74
N ILE A 75 1.03 -2.52 17.50
CA ILE A 75 1.49 -1.82 16.30
C ILE A 75 0.62 -0.59 16.06
N ASN A 76 1.26 0.56 15.85
CA ASN A 76 0.59 1.84 15.65
C ASN A 76 0.85 2.47 14.29
N SER A 77 1.80 1.95 13.52
CA SER A 77 2.00 2.38 12.14
C SER A 77 2.55 1.28 11.26
N ILE A 78 2.29 1.43 9.97
CA ILE A 78 2.79 0.57 8.91
C ILE A 78 3.37 1.45 7.82
N GLN A 79 4.55 1.07 7.33
CA GLN A 79 5.15 1.65 6.14
C GLN A 79 5.39 0.57 5.10
N ILE A 80 4.81 0.73 3.91
CA ILE A 80 5.11 -0.10 2.74
C ILE A 80 5.89 0.76 1.75
N THR A 81 7.04 0.28 1.31
CA THR A 81 7.89 1.00 0.35
C THR A 81 8.07 0.19 -0.92
N VAL A 82 7.76 0.78 -2.06
CA VAL A 82 7.80 0.14 -3.38
C VAL A 82 8.74 0.92 -4.30
N ASN A 83 9.70 0.25 -4.93
CA ASN A 83 10.49 0.89 -5.99
C ASN A 83 9.60 1.21 -7.19
N ILE A 84 9.70 2.42 -7.75
CA ILE A 84 8.83 2.87 -8.86
C ILE A 84 8.92 1.92 -10.07
N GLY A 85 10.10 1.34 -10.33
CA GLY A 85 10.30 0.38 -11.41
C GLY A 85 9.41 -0.88 -11.28
N GLU A 86 9.08 -1.29 -10.06
CA GLU A 86 8.21 -2.45 -9.81
C GLU A 86 6.74 -2.17 -10.18
N LEU A 87 6.30 -0.91 -10.15
CA LEU A 87 4.92 -0.53 -10.46
C LEU A 87 4.54 -0.81 -11.91
N SER A 88 5.52 -0.97 -12.80
CA SER A 88 5.28 -1.40 -14.17
C SER A 88 4.49 -2.72 -14.27
N LYS A 89 4.62 -3.60 -13.25
CA LYS A 89 3.88 -4.87 -13.14
C LYS A 89 2.37 -4.69 -12.98
N MET A 90 1.94 -3.57 -12.38
CA MET A 90 0.51 -3.24 -12.24
C MET A 90 -0.18 -3.02 -13.60
N ASN A 91 0.56 -2.83 -14.69
CA ASN A 91 -0.05 -2.64 -16.02
C ASN A 91 -0.78 -3.90 -16.52
N ASN A 92 -0.44 -5.09 -16.02
CA ASN A 92 -1.13 -6.32 -16.38
C ASN A 92 -2.51 -6.40 -15.71
N TYR A 93 -2.61 -5.97 -14.44
CA TYR A 93 -3.87 -5.92 -13.69
C TYR A 93 -4.89 -4.90 -14.21
N LEU A 94 -4.40 -3.85 -14.87
CA LEU A 94 -5.24 -2.80 -15.44
C LEU A 94 -6.02 -3.20 -16.68
N ILE A 95 -5.67 -4.34 -17.28
CA ILE A 95 -6.46 -4.94 -18.34
C ILE A 95 -7.72 -5.54 -17.70
N ASP A 96 -7.56 -6.30 -16.61
CA ASP A 96 -8.68 -6.97 -15.94
C ASP A 96 -9.71 -6.01 -15.30
N PHE A 97 -9.29 -4.82 -14.83
CA PHE A 97 -10.23 -3.82 -14.27
C PHE A 97 -10.98 -2.99 -15.33
N LYS A 98 -10.48 -2.92 -16.56
CA LYS A 98 -11.20 -2.24 -17.67
C LYS A 98 -12.37 -3.08 -18.20
N ASP A 99 -12.36 -4.38 -17.93
CA ASP A 99 -13.42 -5.31 -18.33
C ASP A 99 -14.55 -5.42 -17.29
N LEU A 100 -14.56 -4.53 -16.29
CA LEU A 100 -15.60 -4.43 -15.25
C LEU A 100 -16.60 -3.27 -15.48
N ASP A 101 -16.62 -2.70 -16.69
CA ASP A 101 -17.68 -1.77 -17.14
C ASP A 101 -19.01 -2.50 -17.45
#